data_AF-A0A098EB34-F1
#
_entry.id   AF-A0A098EB34-F1
#
_cell.length_a   1.000
_cell.length_b   1.000
_cell.length_c   1.000
_cell.angle_alpha   90.00
_cell.angle_beta   90.00
_cell.angle_gamma   90.00
#
_symmetry.space_group_name_H-M   'P 1'
#
loop_
_entity.id
_entity.type
_entity.pdbx_description
1 polymer ?
#
loop_
_entity_poly.entity_id
_entity_poly.type
_entity_poly.pdbx_seq_one_letter_code
_entity_poly.pdbx_strand_id
1 'polypeptide(L)' 'MLKEAKVVVIPGNIFGKDGEGYVRISYSTSTENIEKALERIEKFMGNLNL' A
#
# COMPACT_ATOMS: atom_id res chain seq x y z
N MET A 1 -1.78 -3.65 -6.16
CA MET A 1 -0.66 -3.30 -5.25
C MET A 1 0.51 -4.30 -5.25
N LEU A 2 0.41 -5.51 -4.66
CA LEU A 2 1.57 -6.43 -4.59
C LEU A 2 2.13 -6.83 -5.97
N LYS A 3 1.28 -7.29 -6.88
CA LYS A 3 1.73 -7.80 -8.19
C LYS A 3 2.30 -6.71 -9.09
N GLU A 4 1.65 -5.56 -9.13
CA GLU A 4 1.98 -4.44 -10.04
C GLU A 4 2.95 -3.45 -9.39
N ALA A 5 2.56 -2.83 -8.27
CA ALA A 5 3.37 -1.84 -7.57
C ALA A 5 4.54 -2.46 -6.78
N LYS A 6 4.60 -3.78 -6.61
CA LYS A 6 5.63 -4.46 -5.79
C LYS A 6 5.68 -3.92 -4.35
N VAL A 7 4.52 -3.61 -3.78
CA VAL A 7 4.34 -3.19 -2.38
C VAL A 7 3.39 -4.14 -1.68
N VAL A 8 3.86 -4.75 -0.59
CA VAL A 8 3.04 -5.57 0.30
C VAL A 8 2.33 -4.65 1.29
N VAL A 9 1.03 -4.84 1.44
CA VAL A 9 0.22 -4.20 2.49
C VAL A 9 -0.61 -5.26 3.19
N ILE A 10 -1.08 -4.91 4.38
CA ILE A 10 -1.99 -5.76 5.13
C ILE A 10 -3.43 -5.28 4.87
N PRO A 11 -4.33 -6.12 4.34
CA PRO A 11 -5.74 -5.77 4.16
C PRO A 11 -6.37 -5.35 5.48
N GLY A 12 -7.15 -4.27 5.49
CA GLY A 12 -7.74 -3.73 6.72
C GLY A 12 -8.84 -4.62 7.32
N ASN A 13 -9.52 -5.42 6.50
CA ASN A 13 -10.59 -6.31 6.94
C ASN A 13 -10.14 -7.39 7.94
N ILE A 14 -8.83 -7.68 8.03
CA ILE A 14 -8.30 -8.59 9.07
C ILE A 14 -8.42 -7.99 10.49
N PHE A 15 -8.64 -6.68 10.59
CA PHE A 15 -8.85 -5.96 11.86
C PHE A 15 -10.33 -5.77 12.21
N GLY A 16 -11.23 -6.40 11.45
CA GLY A 16 -12.68 -6.32 11.64
C GLY A 16 -13.39 -5.55 10.53
N LYS A 17 -14.73 -5.51 10.61
CA LYS A 17 -15.60 -4.93 9.58
C LYS A 17 -15.30 -3.46 9.26
N ASP A 18 -14.88 -2.69 10.27
CA ASP A 18 -14.61 -1.27 10.12
C ASP A 18 -13.28 -0.99 9.39
N GLY A 19 -12.48 -2.03 9.13
CA GLY A 19 -11.27 -1.97 8.31
C GLY A 19 -11.49 -2.31 6.83
N GLU A 20 -12.71 -2.66 6.42
CA GLU A 20 -13.03 -2.92 5.01
C GLU A 20 -12.77 -1.66 4.16
N GLY A 21 -12.17 -1.83 2.98
CA GLY A 21 -11.76 -0.70 2.12
C GLY A 21 -10.47 0.01 2.55
N TYR A 22 -9.88 -0.35 3.69
CA TYR A 22 -8.61 0.21 4.17
C TYR A 22 -7.45 -0.79 4.08
N VAL A 23 -6.23 -0.30 4.23
CA VAL A 23 -5.01 -1.11 4.36
C VAL A 23 -4.16 -0.59 5.51
N ARG A 24 -3.41 -1.49 6.16
CA ARG A 24 -2.39 -1.14 7.16
C ARG A 24 -1.01 -1.20 6.53
N ILE A 25 -0.22 -0.16 6.78
CA ILE A 25 1.18 -0.04 6.36
C ILE A 25 2.07 -0.02 7.61
N SER A 26 3.23 -0.69 7.53
CA SER A 26 4.30 -0.55 8.51
C SER A 26 5.45 0.23 7.88
N TYR A 27 5.98 1.24 8.58
CA TYR A 27 7.13 2.03 8.16
C TYR A 27 8.44 1.56 8.80
N SER A 28 8.50 0.29 9.21
CA SER A 28 9.64 -0.31 9.94
C SER A 28 10.78 -0.77 9.01
N THR A 29 11.23 0.10 8.10
CA THR A 29 12.37 -0.14 7.18
C THR A 29 13.12 1.18 6.93
N SER A 30 14.14 1.20 6.05
CA SER A 30 14.88 2.42 5.74
C SER A 30 13.98 3.49 5.09
N THR A 31 14.28 4.77 5.34
CA THR A 31 13.59 5.90 4.68
C THR A 31 13.59 5.76 3.17
N GLU A 32 14.72 5.35 2.59
CA GLU A 32 14.84 5.11 1.14
C GLU A 32 13.85 4.05 0.62
N ASN A 33 13.63 2.96 1.37
CA ASN A 33 12.65 1.95 0.99
C ASN A 33 11.22 2.47 1.13
N ILE A 34 10.95 3.31 2.12
CA ILE A 34 9.64 3.94 2.32
C ILE A 34 9.33 4.89 1.15
N GLU A 35 10.28 5.76 0.79
CA GLU A 35 10.16 6.68 -0.35
C GLU A 35 9.89 5.92 -1.66
N LYS A 36 10.69 4.88 -1.94
CA LYS A 36 10.47 4.01 -3.11
C LYS A 36 9.09 3.34 -3.11
N ALA A 37 8.59 2.92 -1.94
CA ALA A 37 7.27 2.32 -1.84
C ALA A 37 6.16 3.36 -2.12
N LEU A 38 6.30 4.58 -1.61
CA LEU A 38 5.36 5.68 -1.85
C LEU A 38 5.30 6.05 -3.34
N GLU A 39 6.44 6.20 -4.01
CA GLU A 39 6.50 6.47 -5.46
C GLU A 39 5.82 5.36 -6.29
N ARG A 40 5.99 4.10 -5.89
CA ARG A 40 5.34 2.95 -6.56
C ARG A 40 3.84 2.96 -6.36
N ILE A 41 3.36 3.35 -5.17
CA ILE A 41 1.94 3.51 -4.88
C ILE A 41 1.37 4.64 -5.72
N GLU A 42 2.01 5.80 -5.76
CA GLU A 42 1.57 6.95 -6.57
C GLU A 42 1.40 6.56 -8.05
N LYS A 43 2.42 5.94 -8.65
CA LYS A 43 2.37 5.46 -10.04
C LYS A 43 1.26 4.44 -10.27
N PHE A 44 1.04 3.50 -9.34
CA PHE A 44 -0.03 2.52 -9.42
C PHE A 44 -1.41 3.18 -9.37
N MET A 45 -1.60 4.15 -8.48
CA MET A 45 -2.86 4.88 -8.33
C MET A 45 -3.17 5.74 -9.56
N GLY A 46 -2.17 6.40 -10.15
CA GLY A 46 -2.36 7.17 -11.39
C GLY A 46 -2.77 6.33 -12.60
N ASN A 47 -2.52 5.02 -12.57
CA ASN A 47 -2.94 4.09 -13.62
C ASN A 47 -4.31 3.46 -13.36
N LEU A 48 -4.86 3.57 -12.14
CA LEU A 48 -6.25 3.24 -11.89
C LEU A 48 -7.09 4.39 -12.45
N ASN A 49 -7.79 4.15 -13.56
CA ASN A 49 -8.86 5.02 -14.02
C ASN A 49 -9.97 5.01 -12.96
N LEU A 50 -9.89 5.92 -12.00
CA LEU A 50 -10.94 6.25 -11.04
C LEU A 50 -11.84 7.34 -11.61
#